data_AF-A0A523QUP3-F1
#
_entry.id   AF-A0A523QUP3-F1
#
_cell.length_a   1.000
_cell.length_b   1.000
_cell.length_c   1.000
_cell.angle_alpha   90.00
_cell.angle_beta   90.00
_cell.angle_gamma   90.00
#
_symmetry.space_group_name_H-M   'P 1'
#
loop_
_entity.id
_entity.type
_entity.pdbx_description
1 polymer ?
#
loop_
_entity_poly.entity_id
_entity_poly.type
_entity_poly.pdbx_seq_one_letter_code
_entity_poly.pdbx_strand_id
1 'polypeptide(L)'
;GSLTIIATALVDTGSRMDEVIFEEFKGTGNLEIQLDRRLADKRVFPAIDIKKSGTRKEELLLNQETLTRVWILRKLLSALNPVDSLEFLLDKMSGTKNNQDFLDSMNT
;
A
#
# COMPACT_ATOMS: atom_id res chain seq x y z
N GLY A 1 3.62 17.16 21.26
CA GLY A 1 4.50 16.76 20.15
C GLY A 1 4.33 15.29 19.87
N SER A 2 4.84 14.80 18.74
CA SER A 2 4.80 13.38 18.34
C SER A 2 6.20 12.89 17.93
N LEU A 3 6.43 11.58 18.02
CA LEU A 3 7.61 10.90 17.46
C LEU A 3 7.12 9.88 16.44
N THR A 4 7.58 10.02 15.20
CA THR A 4 7.24 9.11 14.09
C THR A 4 8.51 8.38 13.66
N ILE A 5 8.47 7.06 13.64
CA ILE A 5 9.58 6.20 13.19
C ILE A 5 9.10 5.41 11.99
N ILE A 6 9.84 5.50 10.88
CA ILE A 6 9.64 4.68 9.69
C ILE A 6 10.96 3.95 9.45
N ALA A 7 10.90 2.63 9.41
CA ALA A 7 12.06 1.77 9.24
C ALA A 7 11.80 0.76 8.11
N THR A 8 12.87 0.30 7.47
CA THR A 8 12.83 -0.79 6.49
C THR A 8 13.16 -2.10 7.17
N ALA A 9 12.39 -3.14 6.87
CA ALA A 9 12.68 -4.52 7.27
C ALA A 9 12.97 -5.36 6.02
N LEU A 10 13.93 -6.28 6.12
CA LEU A 10 14.17 -7.28 5.08
C LEU A 10 13.28 -8.48 5.34
N VAL A 11 12.69 -9.01 4.27
CA VAL A 11 11.87 -10.23 4.25
C VAL A 11 12.35 -11.13 3.11
N ASP A 12 11.96 -12.40 3.14
CA ASP A 12 12.35 -13.39 2.12
C ASP A 12 13.88 -13.49 1.90
N THR A 13 14.65 -13.35 2.99
CA THR A 13 16.12 -13.49 2.99
C THR A 13 16.58 -14.96 3.07
N GLY A 14 15.67 -15.87 3.41
CA GLY A 14 15.97 -17.28 3.73
C GLY A 14 16.51 -17.49 5.15
N SER A 15 16.63 -16.42 5.94
CA SER A 15 16.99 -16.48 7.36
C SER A 15 15.74 -16.58 8.22
N ARG A 16 15.60 -17.70 8.95
CA ARG A 16 14.54 -17.88 9.94
C ARG A 16 14.58 -16.80 11.04
N MET A 17 15.76 -16.26 11.34
CA MET A 17 15.90 -15.18 12.31
C MET A 17 15.21 -13.90 11.83
N ASP A 18 15.35 -13.58 10.54
CA ASP A 18 14.75 -12.38 9.95
C ASP A 18 13.22 -12.49 9.90
N GLU A 19 12.70 -13.69 9.60
CA GLU A 19 11.26 -13.97 9.63
C GLU A 19 10.65 -13.78 11.03
N VAL A 20 11.32 -14.29 12.07
CA VAL A 20 10.87 -14.12 13.46
C VAL A 20 10.90 -12.64 13.86
N ILE A 21 11.98 -11.93 13.54
CA ILE A 21 12.11 -10.49 13.82
C ILE A 21 11.00 -9.70 13.13
N PHE A 22 10.70 -10.01 11.86
CA PHE A 22 9.66 -9.33 11.10
C PHE A 22 8.27 -9.52 11.75
N GLU A 23 7.90 -10.74 12.14
CA GLU A 23 6.60 -11.01 12.77
C GLU A 23 6.45 -10.31 14.14
N GLU A 24 7.51 -10.24 14.94
CA GLU A 24 7.51 -9.48 16.21
C GLU A 24 7.31 -7.97 15.97
N PHE A 25 7.98 -7.40 14.95
CA PHE A 25 7.79 -5.99 14.61
C PHE A 25 6.41 -5.70 14.04
N LYS A 26 5.82 -6.64 13.29
CA LYS A 26 4.47 -6.53 12.76
C LYS A 26 3.40 -6.46 13.85
N GLY A 27 3.61 -7.18 14.95
CA GLY A 27 2.75 -7.07 16.14
C GLY A 27 2.80 -5.68 16.77
N THR A 28 3.97 -5.05 16.74
CA THR A 28 4.27 -3.78 17.41
C THR A 28 3.92 -2.54 16.58
N GLY A 29 4.15 -2.60 15.27
CA GLY A 29 3.88 -1.50 14.33
C GLY A 29 2.38 -1.28 14.06
N ASN A 30 2.06 -0.11 13.52
CA ASN A 30 0.70 0.26 13.11
C ASN A 30 0.57 0.62 11.61
N LEU A 31 1.69 0.68 10.88
CA LEU A 31 1.75 0.95 9.45
C LEU A 31 2.71 -0.03 8.80
N GLU A 32 2.28 -0.64 7.70
CA GLU A 32 3.07 -1.56 6.89
C GLU A 32 2.98 -1.18 5.41
N ILE A 33 4.14 -1.07 4.77
CA ILE A 33 4.24 -0.91 3.31
C ILE A 33 5.08 -2.08 2.82
N GLN A 34 4.45 -3.03 2.12
CA GLN A 34 5.12 -4.19 1.58
C GLN A 34 5.54 -3.95 0.14
N LEU A 35 6.79 -4.25 -0.18
CA LEU A 35 7.32 -4.17 -1.54
C LEU A 35 7.37 -5.58 -2.15
N ASP A 36 6.91 -5.71 -3.39
CA ASP A 36 6.87 -7.00 -4.10
C ASP A 36 8.04 -7.12 -5.08
N ARG A 37 8.84 -8.19 -4.93
CA ARG A 37 9.96 -8.48 -5.82
C ARG A 37 9.52 -8.64 -7.29
N ARG A 38 8.34 -9.20 -7.55
CA ARG A 38 7.81 -9.43 -8.91
C ARG A 38 7.54 -8.12 -9.64
N LEU A 39 7.12 -7.08 -8.92
CA LEU A 39 6.95 -5.73 -9.46
C LEU A 39 8.31 -5.12 -9.84
N ALA A 40 9.28 -5.22 -8.93
CA ALA A 40 10.64 -4.72 -9.16
C ALA A 40 11.34 -5.44 -10.34
N ASP A 41 11.20 -6.76 -10.46
CA ASP A 41 11.77 -7.56 -11.55
C ASP A 41 11.21 -7.14 -12.92
N LYS A 42 9.92 -6.78 -12.96
CA LYS A 42 9.26 -6.21 -14.14
C LYS A 42 9.52 -4.71 -14.36
N ARG A 43 10.32 -4.08 -13.49
CA ARG A 43 10.61 -2.62 -13.50
C ARG A 43 9.37 -1.74 -13.35
N VAL A 44 8.35 -2.23 -12.66
CA VAL A 44 7.16 -1.44 -12.32
C VAL A 44 7.39 -0.77 -10.97
N PHE A 45 7.38 0.57 -10.95
CA PHE A 45 7.65 1.36 -9.75
C PHE A 45 6.54 2.39 -9.49
N PRO A 46 6.19 2.64 -8.22
CA PRO A 46 6.79 2.08 -6.99
C PRO A 46 6.32 0.64 -6.74
N ALA A 47 7.23 -0.28 -6.45
CA ALA A 47 6.97 -1.73 -6.37
C ALA A 47 6.17 -2.17 -5.12
N ILE A 48 5.06 -1.49 -4.83
CA ILE A 48 4.25 -1.66 -3.62
C ILE A 48 3.14 -2.70 -3.84
N ASP A 49 3.05 -3.68 -2.94
CA ASP A 49 1.87 -4.55 -2.84
C ASP A 49 0.76 -3.80 -2.09
N ILE A 50 -0.18 -3.24 -2.86
CA ILE A 50 -1.30 -2.44 -2.34
C ILE A 50 -2.20 -3.28 -1.41
N LYS A 51 -2.35 -4.57 -1.70
CA LYS A 51 -3.25 -5.46 -0.95
C LYS A 51 -2.68 -5.78 0.43
N LYS A 52 -1.37 -5.99 0.53
CA LYS A 52 -0.70 -6.30 1.81
C LYS A 52 -0.30 -5.06 2.61
N SER A 53 -0.26 -3.89 1.99
CA SER A 53 0.07 -2.64 2.68
C SER A 53 -1.17 -2.01 3.35
N GLY A 54 -0.99 -1.37 4.50
CA GLY A 54 -2.09 -0.76 5.25
C GLY A 54 -1.65 -0.06 6.54
N THR A 55 -2.57 0.72 7.11
CA THR A 55 -2.38 1.41 8.41
C THR A 55 -3.55 1.08 9.32
N ARG A 56 -3.27 0.73 10.58
CA ARG A 56 -4.29 0.52 11.61
C ARG A 56 -4.89 1.86 12.01
N LYS A 57 -6.21 1.90 12.20
CA LYS A 57 -6.97 3.10 12.57
C LYS A 57 -6.83 4.25 11.56
N GLU A 58 -6.82 3.94 10.26
CA GLU A 58 -6.70 4.94 9.19
C GLU A 58 -7.88 5.93 9.16
N GLU A 59 -9.02 5.61 9.77
CA GLU A 59 -10.16 6.51 9.98
C GLU A 59 -9.83 7.75 10.84
N LEU A 60 -8.74 7.71 11.61
CA LEU A 60 -8.25 8.87 12.36
C LEU A 60 -7.36 9.79 11.50
N LEU A 61 -6.91 9.30 10.33
CA LEU A 61 -5.97 9.99 9.45
C LEU A 61 -6.65 10.53 8.19
N LEU A 62 -7.69 9.85 7.71
CA LEU A 62 -8.43 10.20 6.51
C LEU A 62 -9.83 10.69 6.88
N ASN A 63 -10.31 11.72 6.17
CA ASN A 63 -11.72 12.10 6.27
C ASN A 63 -12.62 10.97 5.73
N GLN A 64 -13.88 10.96 6.17
CA GLN A 64 -14.83 9.88 5.87
C GLN A 64 -15.02 9.65 4.35
N GLU A 65 -15.05 10.72 3.56
CA GLU A 65 -15.23 10.65 2.12
C GLU A 65 -14.04 9.98 1.43
N THR A 66 -12.83 10.41 1.76
CA THR A 66 -11.58 9.82 1.25
C THR A 66 -11.48 8.36 1.65
N LEU A 67 -11.79 8.04 2.92
CA LEU A 67 -11.74 6.67 3.43
C LEU A 67 -12.67 5.74 2.64
N THR A 68 -13.92 6.16 2.41
CA THR A 68 -14.89 5.38 1.64
C THR A 68 -14.39 5.13 0.21
N ARG A 69 -13.83 6.14 -0.46
CA ARG A 69 -13.30 6.00 -1.82
C ARG A 69 -12.08 5.11 -1.90
N VAL A 70 -11.14 5.24 -0.96
CA VAL A 70 -9.97 4.36 -0.82
C VAL A 70 -10.41 2.92 -0.59
N TRP A 71 -11.46 2.69 0.19
CA TRP A 71 -11.98 1.35 0.43
C TRP A 71 -12.60 0.71 -0.83
N ILE A 72 -13.37 1.49 -1.60
CA ILE A 72 -13.90 1.05 -2.90
C ILE A 72 -12.75 0.71 -3.85
N LEU A 73 -11.74 1.58 -3.96
CA LEU A 73 -10.55 1.34 -4.77
C LEU A 73 -9.83 0.06 -4.34
N ARG A 74 -9.58 -0.14 -3.05
CA ARG A 74 -8.99 -1.37 -2.52
C ARG A 74 -9.80 -2.62 -2.87
N LYS A 75 -11.13 -2.53 -2.83
CA LYS A 75 -12.01 -3.64 -3.21
C LYS A 75 -11.89 -3.98 -4.69
N LEU A 76 -11.86 -2.98 -5.58
CA LEU A 76 -11.62 -3.18 -7.01
C LEU A 76 -10.25 -3.83 -7.27
N LEU A 77 -9.20 -3.29 -6.66
CA LEU A 77 -7.84 -3.80 -6.83
C LEU A 77 -7.64 -5.20 -6.27
N SER A 78 -8.44 -5.63 -5.28
CA SER A 78 -8.30 -6.93 -4.62
C SER A 78 -8.56 -8.14 -5.53
N ALA A 79 -9.27 -7.93 -6.64
CA ALA A 79 -9.56 -8.94 -7.66
C ALA A 79 -8.41 -9.11 -8.68
N LEU A 80 -7.49 -8.14 -8.74
CA LEU A 80 -6.34 -8.16 -9.64
C LEU A 80 -5.13 -8.79 -8.92
N ASN A 81 -4.16 -9.28 -9.71
CA ASN A 81 -2.86 -9.65 -9.17
C ASN A 81 -2.03 -8.36 -8.89
N PRO A 82 -0.98 -8.41 -8.03
CA PRO A 82 -0.26 -7.20 -7.62
C PRO A 82 0.35 -6.38 -8.76
N VAL A 83 0.74 -7.02 -9.87
CA VAL A 83 1.29 -6.32 -11.05
C VAL A 83 0.18 -5.52 -11.73
N ASP A 84 -0.90 -6.19 -12.09
CA ASP A 84 -2.03 -5.57 -12.77
C ASP A 84 -2.70 -4.51 -11.89
N SER A 85 -2.77 -4.74 -10.56
CA SER A 85 -3.29 -3.76 -9.59
C SER A 85 -2.50 -2.46 -9.63
N LEU A 86 -1.16 -2.53 -9.61
CA LEU A 86 -0.32 -1.35 -9.57
C LEU A 86 -0.31 -0.64 -10.92
N GLU A 87 -0.20 -1.38 -12.03
CA GLU A 87 -0.25 -0.79 -13.38
C GLU A 87 -1.59 -0.09 -13.63
N PHE A 88 -2.70 -0.72 -13.26
CA PHE A 88 -4.02 -0.09 -13.34
C PHE A 88 -4.10 1.18 -12.49
N LEU A 89 -3.58 1.15 -11.25
CA LEU A 89 -3.58 2.32 -10.38
C LEU A 89 -2.75 3.46 -10.99
N LEU A 90 -1.55 3.16 -11.47
CA LEU A 90 -0.66 4.14 -12.08
C LEU A 90 -1.24 4.74 -13.36
N ASP A 91 -1.87 3.94 -14.22
CA ASP A 91 -2.59 4.39 -15.41
C ASP A 91 -3.64 5.45 -15.04
N LYS A 92 -4.51 5.14 -14.06
CA LYS A 92 -5.55 6.08 -13.63
C LYS A 92 -5.01 7.33 -12.96
N MET A 93 -3.99 7.19 -12.11
CA MET A 93 -3.38 8.33 -11.43
C MET A 93 -2.67 9.26 -12.43
N SER A 94 -2.03 8.72 -13.46
CA SER A 94 -1.28 9.49 -14.46
C SER A 94 -2.16 10.47 -15.25
N GLY A 95 -3.46 10.17 -15.40
CA GLY A 95 -4.43 11.05 -16.04
C GLY A 95 -4.91 12.22 -15.18
N THR A 96 -4.44 12.33 -13.93
CA THR A 96 -4.91 13.34 -12.98
C THR A 96 -3.78 14.19 -12.43
N LYS A 97 -4.09 15.42 -12.03
CA LYS A 97 -3.09 16.35 -11.52
C LYS A 97 -2.70 16.03 -10.07
N ASN A 98 -3.63 15.49 -9.29
CA ASN A 98 -3.44 15.24 -7.87
C ASN A 98 -4.37 14.10 -7.39
N ASN A 99 -4.13 13.61 -6.17
CA ASN A 99 -4.90 12.49 -5.59
C ASN A 99 -6.37 12.83 -5.36
N GLN A 100 -6.72 14.10 -5.10
CA GLN A 100 -8.11 14.51 -4.91
C GLN A 100 -8.87 14.35 -6.23
N ASP A 101 -8.34 14.89 -7.33
CA ASP A 101 -8.92 14.75 -8.68
C ASP A 101 -9.05 13.28 -9.08
N PHE A 102 -8.05 12.45 -8.78
CA PHE A 102 -8.10 10.99 -8.99
C PHE A 102 -9.25 10.35 -8.22
N LEU A 103 -9.36 10.61 -6.92
CA LEU A 103 -10.40 10.02 -6.09
C LEU A 103 -11.80 10.52 -6.47
N ASP A 104 -11.92 11.78 -6.91
CA ASP A 104 -13.17 12.37 -7.41
C ASP A 104 -13.59 11.71 -8.74
N SER A 105 -12.64 11.39 -9.62
CA SER A 105 -12.92 10.77 -10.92
C SER A 105 -13.50 9.35 -10.82
N MET A 106 -13.29 8.66 -9.69
CA MET A 106 -13.84 7.31 -9.47
C MET A 106 -15.35 7.28 -9.21
N ASN A 107 -16.00 8.44 -9.08
CA ASN A 107 -17.45 8.59 -8.88
C ASN A 107 -18.25 8.69 -10.21
N THR A 108 -17.67 8.33 -11.35
CA THR A 108 -18.35 8.34 -12.65
C THR A 108 -18.40 6.96 -13.28
#